data_AF-A0AAD1FQI1-F1
#
_entry.id   AF-A0AAD1FQI1-F1
#
_cell.length_a   1.000
_cell.length_b   1.000
_cell.length_c   1.000
_cell.angle_alpha   90.00
_cell.angle_beta   90.00
_cell.angle_gamma   90.00
#
_symmetry.space_group_name_H-M   'P 1'
#
loop_
_entity.id
_entity.type
_entity.pdbx_description
1 polymer ?
#
loop_
_entity_poly.entity_id
_entity_poly.type
_entity_poly.pdbx_seq_one_letter_code
_entity_poly.pdbx_strand_id
1 'polypeptide(L)'
;MKMIEIKSTPISQCNALFQFDRICLTRSVFDMTHLSLYLHMLINPQYKQLYICIHDQMFLNLMLRLGAEVVCTYQTEEMKENGMEHSQLVVFDSLKFISNKSVFEFFANVYNKLNRNSPELLKQLRESIK
;
A
#
# COMPACT_ATOMS: atom_id res chain seq x y z
N MET A 1 -3.92 30.67 6.36
CA MET A 1 -3.65 29.27 6.02
C MET A 1 -3.30 28.55 7.33
N LYS A 2 -4.23 27.75 7.89
CA LYS A 2 -3.99 27.06 9.16
C LYS A 2 -3.19 25.79 8.89
N MET A 3 -1.96 25.75 9.39
CA MET A 3 -1.17 24.51 9.44
C MET A 3 -1.84 23.56 10.42
N ILE A 4 -2.12 22.34 9.98
CA ILE A 4 -2.62 21.26 10.84
C ILE A 4 -1.40 20.75 11.62
N GLU A 5 -1.32 21.05 12.92
CA GLU A 5 -0.34 20.45 13.82
C GLU A 5 -0.75 19.01 14.13
N ILE A 6 0.07 18.05 13.68
CA ILE A 6 -0.09 16.63 14.03
C ILE A 6 0.60 16.42 15.38
N LYS A 7 -0.19 16.37 16.46
CA LYS A 7 0.30 15.99 17.80
C LYS A 7 0.43 14.46 17.87
N SER A 8 1.64 13.96 18.10
CA SER A 8 1.90 12.53 18.31
C SER A 8 1.37 12.08 19.67
N THR A 9 0.48 11.09 19.66
CA THR A 9 0.00 10.37 20.85
C THR A 9 1.01 9.28 21.25
N PRO A 10 1.06 8.84 22.52
CA PRO A 10 2.07 7.91 23.00
C PRO A 10 1.95 6.54 22.32
N ILE A 11 3.10 5.89 22.12
CA ILE A 11 3.28 4.61 21.41
C ILE A 11 2.67 3.46 22.24
N SER A 12 1.36 3.29 22.16
CA SER A 12 0.69 2.04 22.53
C SER A 12 0.21 1.37 21.26
N GLN A 13 0.95 0.36 20.79
CA GLN A 13 0.61 -0.53 19.67
C GLN A 13 -0.20 0.16 18.54
N CYS A 14 0.45 1.04 17.77
CA CYS A 14 -0.20 1.71 16.66
C CYS A 14 -0.58 0.69 15.57
N ASN A 15 -1.84 0.26 15.58
CA ASN A 15 -2.53 -0.18 14.38
C ASN A 15 -2.60 1.04 13.45
N ALA A 16 -1.78 1.06 12.40
CA ALA A 16 -1.79 2.14 11.44
C ALA A 16 -2.76 1.79 10.31
N LEU A 17 -3.74 2.69 10.09
CA LEU A 17 -4.65 2.62 8.95
C LEU A 17 -4.03 3.43 7.80
N PHE A 18 -3.68 2.75 6.71
CA PHE A 18 -3.20 3.41 5.51
C PHE A 18 -4.29 3.34 4.43
N GLN A 19 -4.87 4.49 4.13
CA GLN A 19 -5.80 4.61 3.02
C GLN A 19 -5.00 4.87 1.73
N PHE A 20 -4.91 3.87 0.86
CA PHE A 20 -4.30 4.00 -0.46
C PHE A 20 -5.36 4.40 -1.48
N ASP A 21 -5.80 5.66 -1.45
CA ASP A 21 -6.72 6.23 -2.44
C ASP A 21 -6.02 6.61 -3.76
N ARG A 22 -5.08 5.78 -4.23
CA ARG A 22 -4.52 5.97 -5.58
C ARG A 22 -5.18 5.01 -6.53
N ILE A 23 -6.28 5.52 -7.12
CA ILE A 23 -6.84 5.02 -8.37
C ILE A 23 -5.66 4.78 -9.32
N CYS A 24 -5.43 3.52 -9.68
CA CYS A 24 -4.27 3.09 -10.45
C CYS A 24 -4.44 3.51 -11.92
N LEU A 25 -4.12 4.77 -12.23
CA LEU A 25 -4.31 5.35 -13.56
C LEU A 25 -3.36 4.74 -14.63
N THR A 26 -2.23 4.14 -14.23
CA THR A 26 -1.32 3.41 -15.14
C THR A 26 -0.57 2.29 -14.40
N ARG A 27 -0.04 1.30 -15.15
CA ARG A 27 0.78 0.19 -14.61
C ARG A 27 2.02 0.68 -13.84
N SER A 28 2.66 1.74 -14.31
CA SER A 28 3.82 2.32 -13.62
C SER A 28 3.43 2.98 -12.28
N VAL A 29 2.24 3.60 -12.21
CA VAL A 29 1.69 4.15 -10.96
C VAL A 29 1.30 3.04 -9.99
N PHE A 30 0.75 1.93 -10.49
CA PHE A 30 0.50 0.72 -9.72
C PHE A 30 1.80 0.19 -9.11
N ASP A 31 2.81 -0.09 -9.94
CA ASP A 31 4.11 -0.61 -9.49
C ASP A 31 4.79 0.29 -8.44
N MET A 32 4.73 1.61 -8.64
CA MET A 32 5.25 2.61 -7.70
C MET A 32 4.49 2.64 -6.37
N THR A 33 3.16 2.53 -6.40
CA THR A 33 2.33 2.56 -5.18
C THR A 33 2.65 1.37 -4.29
N HIS A 34 2.77 0.18 -4.88
CA HIS A 34 3.08 -1.04 -4.13
C HIS A 34 4.52 -1.03 -3.61
N LEU A 35 5.48 -0.58 -4.42
CA LEU A 35 6.88 -0.46 -3.98
C LEU A 35 7.03 0.57 -2.85
N SER A 36 6.29 1.68 -2.92
CA SER A 36 6.22 2.68 -1.84
C SER A 36 5.72 2.08 -0.54
N LEU A 37 4.61 1.33 -0.60
CA LEU A 37 4.05 0.62 0.55
C LEU A 37 5.08 -0.34 1.15
N TYR A 38 5.73 -1.16 0.32
CA TYR A 38 6.74 -2.11 0.78
C TYR A 38 7.92 -1.43 1.49
N LEU A 39 8.46 -0.35 0.92
CA LEU A 39 9.53 0.43 1.54
C LEU A 39 9.06 1.11 2.83
N HIS A 40 7.84 1.63 2.86
CA HIS A 40 7.26 2.24 4.05
C HIS A 40 7.19 1.25 5.22
N MET A 41 6.80 0.00 4.95
CA MET A 41 6.79 -1.07 5.96
C MET A 41 8.18 -1.42 6.49
N LEU A 42 9.20 -1.44 5.62
CA LEU A 42 10.58 -1.71 6.03
C LEU A 42 11.15 -0.61 6.95
N ILE A 43 10.81 0.65 6.70
CA ILE A 43 11.30 1.80 7.47
C ILE A 43 10.54 1.98 8.77
N ASN A 44 9.30 1.48 8.83
CA ASN A 44 8.42 1.59 9.98
C ASN A 44 8.08 0.21 10.60
N PRO A 45 9.07 -0.54 11.11
CA PRO A 45 8.86 -1.87 11.67
C PRO A 45 7.96 -1.88 12.91
N GLN A 46 7.71 -0.71 13.51
CA GLN A 46 6.80 -0.54 14.64
C GLN A 46 5.33 -0.84 14.28
N TYR A 47 4.94 -0.72 13.02
CA TYR A 47 3.57 -1.02 12.59
C TYR A 47 3.43 -2.52 12.38
N LYS A 48 2.81 -3.24 13.32
CA LYS A 48 2.66 -4.71 13.24
C LYS A 48 1.45 -5.15 12.41
N GLN A 49 0.34 -4.44 12.54
CA GLN A 49 -0.88 -4.67 11.76
C GLN A 49 -1.17 -3.45 10.90
N LEU A 50 -1.44 -3.70 9.63
CA LEU A 50 -1.72 -2.68 8.63
C LEU A 50 -3.06 -2.93 8.00
N TYR A 51 -3.82 -1.85 7.86
CA TYR A 51 -5.10 -1.84 7.17
C TYR A 51 -4.95 -1.09 5.87
N ILE A 52 -5.38 -1.70 4.76
CA ILE A 52 -5.29 -1.11 3.42
C ILE A 52 -6.62 -1.27 2.71
N CYS A 53 -7.10 -0.19 2.11
CA CYS A 53 -8.19 -0.26 1.16
C CYS A 53 -7.68 -0.67 -0.22
N ILE A 54 -8.30 -1.69 -0.82
CA ILE A 54 -7.95 -2.23 -2.12
C ILE A 54 -9.18 -2.20 -3.03
N HIS A 55 -9.01 -1.64 -4.22
CA HIS A 55 -10.00 -1.67 -5.30
C HIS A 55 -9.62 -2.64 -6.42
N ASP A 56 -8.32 -2.87 -6.61
CA ASP A 56 -7.81 -3.72 -7.68
C ASP A 56 -7.92 -5.19 -7.29
N GLN A 57 -8.76 -5.95 -8.02
CA GLN A 57 -9.03 -7.35 -7.71
C GLN A 57 -7.77 -8.23 -7.81
N MET A 58 -6.85 -7.92 -8.72
CA MET A 58 -5.61 -8.67 -8.86
C MET A 58 -4.71 -8.47 -7.62
N PHE A 59 -4.62 -7.24 -7.13
CA PHE A 59 -3.88 -6.91 -5.93
C PHE A 59 -4.54 -7.48 -4.67
N LEU A 60 -5.87 -7.44 -4.57
CA LEU A 60 -6.59 -8.08 -3.48
C LEU A 60 -6.26 -9.57 -3.42
N ASN A 61 -6.35 -10.26 -4.55
CA ASN A 61 -6.03 -11.69 -4.63
C ASN A 61 -4.58 -11.98 -4.21
N LEU A 62 -3.63 -11.09 -4.55
CA LEU A 62 -2.25 -11.19 -4.07
C LEU A 62 -2.19 -11.07 -2.55
N MET A 63 -2.80 -10.03 -1.99
CA MET A 63 -2.79 -9.78 -0.54
C MET A 63 -3.43 -10.94 0.24
N LEU A 64 -4.54 -11.49 -0.23
CA LEU A 64 -5.21 -12.64 0.40
C LEU A 64 -4.33 -13.90 0.37
N ARG A 65 -3.66 -14.18 -0.76
CA ARG A 65 -2.68 -15.30 -0.85
C ARG A 65 -1.49 -15.13 0.08
N LEU A 66 -1.19 -13.90 0.47
CA LEU A 66 -0.11 -13.55 1.39
C LEU A 66 -0.57 -13.48 2.85
N GLY A 67 -1.81 -13.91 3.14
CA GLY A 67 -2.35 -14.00 4.49
C GLY A 67 -3.00 -12.72 5.00
N ALA A 68 -3.37 -11.79 4.11
CA ALA A 68 -4.27 -10.71 4.47
C ALA A 68 -5.70 -11.23 4.67
N GLU A 69 -6.45 -10.58 5.53
CA GLU A 69 -7.85 -10.88 5.83
C GLU A 69 -8.73 -9.72 5.38
N VAL A 70 -9.87 -10.01 4.75
CA VAL A 70 -10.88 -8.99 4.44
C VAL A 70 -11.61 -8.62 5.72
N VAL A 71 -11.55 -7.34 6.09
CA VAL A 71 -12.23 -6.78 7.27
C VAL A 71 -13.62 -6.31 6.91
N CYS A 72 -13.76 -5.57 5.80
CA CYS A 72 -15.05 -5.15 5.30
C CYS A 72 -15.00 -4.88 3.79
N THR A 73 -16.18 -4.95 3.17
CA THR A 73 -16.40 -4.50 1.79
C THR A 73 -17.29 -3.27 1.84
N TYR A 74 -16.92 -2.21 1.13
CA TYR A 74 -17.74 -1.00 1.05
C TYR A 74 -17.80 -0.43 -0.37
N GLN A 75 -18.88 0.28 -0.64
CA GLN A 75 -19.17 0.93 -1.92
C GLN A 75 -19.84 2.27 -1.63
N THR A 76 -19.27 3.38 -2.12
CA THR A 76 -19.87 4.71 -2.03
C THR A 76 -20.69 5.03 -3.29
N GLU A 77 -21.55 6.06 -3.23
CA GLU A 77 -22.26 6.54 -4.43
C GLU A 77 -21.29 7.06 -5.49
N GLU A 78 -20.28 7.83 -5.09
CA GLU A 78 -19.20 8.31 -5.97
C GLU A 78 -18.46 7.15 -6.66
N MET A 79 -18.25 6.02 -5.96
CA MET A 79 -17.66 4.83 -6.58
C MET A 79 -18.55 4.25 -7.67
N LYS A 80 -19.86 4.16 -7.43
CA LYS A 80 -20.82 3.68 -8.45
C LYS A 80 -20.84 4.58 -9.67
N GLU A 81 -20.85 5.89 -9.47
CA GLU A 81 -20.86 6.88 -10.56
C GLU A 81 -19.59 6.79 -11.42
N ASN A 82 -18.47 6.43 -10.82
CA ASN A 82 -17.18 6.23 -11.50
C ASN A 82 -16.96 4.78 -12.00
N GLY A 83 -17.97 3.92 -11.98
CA GLY A 83 -17.87 2.54 -12.48
C GLY A 83 -17.02 1.61 -11.61
N MET A 84 -16.77 1.96 -10.34
CA MET A 84 -16.08 1.12 -9.37
C MET A 84 -17.08 0.25 -8.60
N GLU A 85 -16.95 -1.07 -8.70
CA GLU A 85 -17.90 -1.98 -8.06
C GLU A 85 -17.82 -1.93 -6.54
N HIS A 86 -16.66 -2.12 -5.93
CA HIS A 86 -16.51 -2.09 -4.47
C HIS A 86 -15.03 -2.02 -4.10
N SER A 87 -14.77 -1.71 -2.83
CA SER A 87 -13.44 -1.77 -2.22
C SER A 87 -13.46 -2.74 -1.06
N GLN A 88 -12.33 -3.41 -0.86
CA GLN A 88 -12.10 -4.25 0.31
C GLN A 88 -11.08 -3.58 1.22
N LEU A 89 -11.49 -3.35 2.47
CA LEU A 89 -10.53 -3.07 3.54
C LEU A 89 -9.93 -4.41 3.97
N VAL A 90 -8.63 -4.56 3.82
CA VAL A 90 -7.89 -5.73 4.28
C VAL A 90 -6.99 -5.38 5.45
N VAL A 91 -6.77 -6.34 6.33
CA VAL A 91 -5.78 -6.28 7.41
C VAL A 91 -4.72 -7.35 7.21
N PHE A 92 -3.46 -7.05 7.50
CA PHE A 92 -2.40 -8.03 7.47
C PHE A 92 -1.29 -7.71 8.48
N ASP A 93 -0.55 -8.76 8.86
CA ASP A 93 0.66 -8.64 9.66
C ASP A 93 1.83 -8.21 8.76
N SER A 94 2.33 -7.01 9.00
CA SER A 94 3.38 -6.40 8.18
C SER A 94 4.69 -7.18 8.25
N LEU A 95 5.03 -7.75 9.41
CA LEU A 95 6.27 -8.49 9.63
C LEU A 95 6.23 -9.80 8.87
N LYS A 96 5.10 -10.52 8.94
CA LYS A 96 4.89 -11.73 8.13
C LYS A 96 4.92 -11.42 6.64
N PHE A 97 4.38 -10.28 6.24
CA PHE A 97 4.38 -9.85 4.84
C PHE A 97 5.79 -9.54 4.34
N ILE A 98 6.56 -8.68 5.02
CA ILE A 98 7.91 -8.29 4.59
C ILE A 98 8.94 -9.43 4.71
N SER A 99 8.73 -10.36 5.64
CA SER A 99 9.61 -11.53 5.80
C SER A 99 9.31 -12.66 4.82
N ASN A 100 8.21 -12.56 4.06
CA ASN A 100 7.85 -13.56 3.07
C ASN A 100 8.77 -13.46 1.84
N LYS A 101 9.47 -14.54 1.53
CA LYS A 101 10.43 -14.60 0.40
C LYS A 101 9.79 -14.24 -0.94
N SER A 102 8.59 -14.75 -1.24
CA SER A 102 7.91 -14.47 -2.51
C SER A 102 7.50 -13.00 -2.64
N VAL A 103 7.18 -12.36 -1.51
CA VAL A 103 6.89 -10.92 -1.45
C VAL A 103 8.15 -10.12 -1.76
N PHE A 104 9.25 -10.45 -1.10
CA PHE A 104 10.55 -9.83 -1.38
C PHE A 104 10.93 -9.97 -2.87
N GLU A 105 10.81 -11.17 -3.44
CA GLU A 105 11.13 -11.43 -4.85
C GLU A 105 10.21 -10.65 -5.81
N PHE A 106 8.91 -10.57 -5.50
CA PHE A 106 7.96 -9.78 -6.27
C PHE A 106 8.38 -8.30 -6.30
N PHE A 107 8.64 -7.71 -5.13
CA PHE A 107 9.01 -6.29 -5.04
C PHE A 107 10.39 -5.99 -5.63
N ALA A 108 11.35 -6.90 -5.50
CA ALA A 108 12.64 -6.79 -6.17
C ALA A 108 12.48 -6.79 -7.70
N ASN A 109 11.57 -7.62 -8.24
CA ASN A 109 11.27 -7.64 -9.67
C ASN A 109 10.57 -6.36 -10.14
N VAL A 110 9.62 -5.83 -9.37
CA VAL A 110 8.96 -4.54 -9.64
C VAL A 110 9.99 -3.41 -9.67
N TYR A 111 10.87 -3.35 -8.66
CA TYR A 111 11.98 -2.39 -8.60
C TYR A 111 12.88 -2.48 -9.84
N ASN A 112 13.32 -3.68 -10.21
CA ASN A 112 14.20 -3.88 -11.36
C ASN A 112 13.54 -3.46 -12.68
N LYS A 113 12.24 -3.71 -12.85
CA LYS A 113 11.47 -3.25 -14.02
C LYS A 113 11.37 -1.74 -14.08
N LEU A 114 11.03 -1.09 -12.97
CA LEU A 114 10.97 0.37 -12.88
C LEU A 114 12.34 0.99 -13.16
N ASN A 115 13.43 0.41 -12.65
CA ASN A 115 14.78 0.91 -12.87
C ASN A 115 15.19 0.89 -14.34
N ARG A 116 14.74 -0.11 -15.09
CA ARG A 116 15.03 -0.25 -16.54
C ARG A 116 14.15 0.67 -17.39
N ASN A 117 12.86 0.75 -17.07
CA ASN A 117 11.86 1.36 -17.95
C ASN A 117 11.51 2.80 -17.56
N SER A 118 11.70 3.19 -16.30
CA SER A 118 11.25 4.48 -15.75
C SER A 118 12.09 4.90 -14.53
N PRO A 119 13.42 5.08 -14.68
CA PRO A 119 14.32 5.37 -13.56
C PRO A 119 13.98 6.67 -12.81
N GLU A 120 13.43 7.67 -13.50
CA GLU A 120 12.98 8.93 -12.88
C GLU A 120 11.88 8.72 -11.84
N LEU A 121 10.99 7.73 -12.03
CA LEU A 121 9.97 7.39 -11.04
C LEU A 121 10.62 6.84 -9.75
N LEU A 122 11.64 5.99 -9.87
CA LEU A 122 12.37 5.52 -8.69
C LEU A 122 13.11 6.64 -7.97
N LYS A 123 13.62 7.64 -8.70
CA LYS A 123 14.23 8.82 -8.09
C LYS A 123 13.21 9.60 -7.25
N GLN A 124 12.02 9.85 -7.80
CA GLN A 124 10.91 10.49 -7.07
C GLN A 124 10.52 9.68 -5.82
N LEU A 125 10.46 8.35 -5.93
CA LEU A 125 10.15 7.48 -4.79
C LEU A 125 11.16 7.62 -3.65
N ARG A 126 12.46 7.65 -3.97
CA ARG A 126 13.53 7.81 -2.98
C ARG A 126 13.47 9.17 -2.30
N GLU A 127 13.10 10.21 -3.04
CA GLU A 127 12.95 11.57 -2.51
C GLU A 127 11.73 11.72 -1.60
N SER A 128 10.64 10.99 -1.87
CA SER A 128 9.41 11.02 -1.06
C SER A 128 9.46 10.21 0.24
N ILE A 129 10.48 9.39 0.42
CA ILE A 129 10.66 8.50 1.58
C ILE A 129 11.62 9.11 2.63
N LYS A 130 12.21 10.28 2.36
CA LYS A 130 12.93 11.10 3.34
C LYS A 130 11.98 11.82 4.28
#